data_AF-A7E674-F1
#
_entry.id   AF-A7E674-F1
#
_cell.length_a   1.000
_cell.length_b   1.000
_cell.length_c   1.000
_cell.angle_alpha   90.00
_cell.angle_beta   90.00
_cell.angle_gamma   90.00
#
_symmetry.space_group_name_H-M   'P 1'
#
loop_
_entity.id
_entity.type
_entity.pdbx_description
1 polymer ?
#
loop_
_entity_poly.entity_id
_entity_poly.type
_entity_poly.pdbx_seq_one_letter_code
_entity_poly.pdbx_strand_id
1 'polypeptide(L)'
;MESNNQEGRILLAIEAINKDQKLSIRKAAKLYNILCTKIQRRMDGTTPCIESRANNHNLTKLEEEVLIQLVSNMQAKYGIVDSDFYNFDETGFMMGIICLGIVVTSAERNGRSKAIQPGN
;
A
#
# COMPACT_ATOMS: atom_id res chain seq x y z
N MET A 1 -28.31 4.80 -15.52
CA MET A 1 -27.96 4.03 -14.31
C MET A 1 -27.49 5.02 -13.27
N GLU A 2 -28.40 5.51 -12.43
CA GLU A 2 -28.04 6.40 -11.32
C GLU A 2 -27.25 5.58 -10.31
N SER A 3 -25.95 5.85 -10.20
CA SER A 3 -25.16 5.25 -9.15
C SER A 3 -25.79 5.67 -7.81
N ASN A 4 -26.25 4.68 -7.04
CA ASN A 4 -26.66 4.82 -5.65
C ASN A 4 -25.46 5.13 -4.74
N ASN A 5 -24.57 6.02 -5.19
CA ASN A 5 -23.37 6.39 -4.50
C ASN A 5 -23.74 7.39 -3.40
N GLN A 6 -24.13 6.85 -2.24
CA GLN A 6 -24.44 7.61 -1.03
C GLN A 6 -23.27 8.54 -0.66
N GLU A 7 -22.04 8.16 -0.98
CA GLU A 7 -20.84 8.94 -0.74
C GLU A 7 -20.81 10.23 -1.56
N GLY A 8 -21.11 10.14 -2.86
CA GLY A 8 -21.14 11.31 -3.74
C GLY A 8 -22.17 12.35 -3.29
N ARG A 9 -23.33 11.90 -2.81
CA ARG A 9 -24.35 12.80 -2.23
C ARG A 9 -23.85 13.48 -0.96
N ILE A 10 -23.11 12.77 -0.12
CA ILE A 10 -22.53 13.33 1.12
C ILE A 10 -21.51 14.42 0.79
N LEU A 11 -20.62 14.17 -0.19
CA LEU A 11 -19.61 15.14 -0.62
C LEU A 11 -20.25 16.42 -1.21
N LEU A 12 -21.26 16.28 -2.08
CA LEU A 12 -22.01 17.41 -2.63
C LEU A 12 -22.72 18.23 -1.53
N ALA A 13 -23.27 17.55 -0.52
CA ALA A 13 -23.92 18.23 0.61
C ALA A 13 -22.92 19.03 1.45
N ILE A 14 -21.72 18.49 1.70
CA ILE A 14 -20.64 19.19 2.40
C ILE A 14 -20.17 20.40 1.60
N GLU A 15 -19.98 20.24 0.29
CA GLU A 15 -19.58 21.32 -0.61
C GLU A 15 -20.59 22.47 -0.58
N ALA A 16 -21.89 22.17 -0.61
CA ALA A 16 -22.95 23.18 -0.51
C ALA A 16 -22.95 23.93 0.83
N ILE A 17 -22.77 23.22 1.95
CA ILE A 17 -22.65 23.83 3.29
C ILE A 17 -21.44 24.77 3.37
N ASN A 18 -20.31 24.38 2.76
CA ASN A 18 -19.09 25.19 2.77
C ASN A 18 -19.21 26.44 1.88
N LYS A 19 -19.93 26.35 0.76
CA LYS A 19 -20.19 27.50 -0.14
C LYS A 19 -21.15 28.51 0.48
N ASP A 20 -22.23 28.04 1.08
CA ASP A 20 -23.23 28.89 1.71
C ASP A 20 -23.17 28.79 3.23
N GLN A 21 -22.51 29.76 3.89
CA GLN A 21 -22.39 29.79 5.36
C GLN A 21 -23.73 29.76 6.12
N LYS A 22 -24.85 30.07 5.44
CA LYS A 22 -26.21 30.03 6.00
C LYS A 22 -26.88 28.66 5.92
N LEU A 23 -26.34 27.70 5.16
CA LEU A 23 -26.91 26.35 5.05
C LEU A 23 -26.56 25.52 6.27
N SER A 24 -27.58 25.21 7.08
CA SER A 24 -27.43 24.26 8.19
C SER A 24 -27.32 22.82 7.68
N ILE A 25 -26.56 21.99 8.39
CA ILE A 25 -26.44 20.54 8.19
C ILE A 25 -27.82 19.87 8.03
N ARG A 26 -28.81 20.26 8.85
CA ARG A 26 -30.18 19.69 8.78
C ARG A 26 -30.89 20.02 7.47
N LYS A 27 -30.65 21.23 6.94
CA LYS A 27 -31.25 21.68 5.69
C LYS A 27 -30.62 20.95 4.50
N ALA A 28 -29.29 20.84 4.48
CA ALA A 28 -28.58 20.06 3.48
C ALA A 28 -28.97 18.58 3.50
N ALA A 29 -29.06 17.97 4.69
CA ALA A 29 -29.53 16.59 4.86
C ALA A 29 -30.90 16.34 4.22
N LYS A 30 -31.86 17.26 4.39
CA LYS A 30 -33.17 17.18 3.73
C LYS A 30 -33.08 17.34 2.21
N LEU A 31 -32.29 18.30 1.73
CA LEU A 31 -32.14 18.58 0.29
C LEU A 31 -31.51 17.42 -0.47
N TYR A 32 -30.48 16.80 0.10
CA TYR A 32 -29.73 15.71 -0.54
C TYR A 32 -30.22 14.31 -0.12
N ASN A 33 -31.28 14.22 0.69
CA ASN A 33 -31.84 12.98 1.24
C ASN A 33 -30.79 12.09 1.94
N ILE A 34 -30.10 12.66 2.93
CA ILE A 34 -29.02 12.02 3.69
C ILE A 34 -29.29 12.20 5.17
N LEU A 35 -28.92 11.22 5.98
CA LEU A 35 -28.94 11.38 7.42
C LEU A 35 -27.91 12.44 7.87
N CYS A 36 -28.34 13.40 8.70
CA CYS A 36 -27.49 14.50 9.21
C CYS A 36 -26.19 13.99 9.84
N THR A 37 -26.24 12.85 10.53
CA THR A 37 -25.08 12.24 11.20
C THR A 37 -24.01 11.78 10.22
N LYS A 38 -24.37 11.41 8.98
CA LYS A 38 -23.39 11.07 7.95
C LYS A 38 -22.59 12.30 7.53
N ILE A 39 -23.27 13.43 7.27
CA ILE A 39 -22.61 14.69 6.92
C ILE A 39 -21.68 15.12 8.07
N GLN A 40 -22.17 15.08 9.31
CA GLN A 40 -21.38 15.48 10.46
C GLN A 40 -20.13 14.61 10.67
N ARG A 41 -20.26 13.28 10.62
CA ARG A 41 -19.11 12.36 10.68
C ARG A 41 -18.04 12.67 9.62
N ARG A 42 -18.45 13.11 8.43
CA ARG A 42 -17.51 13.48 7.35
C ARG A 42 -16.85 14.83 7.59
N MET A 43 -17.59 15.80 8.10
CA MET A 43 -17.02 17.07 8.56
C MET A 43 -16.03 16.88 9.72
N ASP A 44 -16.28 15.88 10.58
CA ASP A 44 -15.39 15.50 11.68
C ASP A 44 -14.16 14.67 11.22
N GLY A 45 -14.01 14.43 9.92
CA GLY A 45 -12.83 13.77 9.33
C GLY A 45 -12.91 12.24 9.18
N THR A 46 -14.09 11.63 9.36
CA THR A 46 -14.25 10.19 9.08
C THR A 46 -14.20 9.95 7.56
N THR A 47 -13.24 9.18 7.06
CA THR A 47 -13.19 8.81 5.63
C THR A 47 -13.97 7.52 5.35
N PRO A 48 -14.37 7.26 4.09
CA PRO A 48 -14.93 5.97 3.70
C PRO A 48 -13.89 4.87 3.94
N CYS A 49 -14.36 3.66 4.25
CA CYS A 49 -13.48 2.50 4.43
C CYS A 49 -12.58 2.25 3.22
N ILE A 50 -13.04 2.56 2.00
CA ILE A 50 -12.28 2.42 0.75
C ILE A 50 -11.07 3.36 0.71
N GLU A 51 -11.18 4.56 1.28
CA GLU A 51 -10.09 5.55 1.31
C GLU A 51 -9.25 5.44 2.59
N SER A 52 -9.78 4.73 3.60
CA SER A 52 -9.08 4.46 4.85
C SER A 52 -8.02 3.39 4.62
N ARG A 53 -6.79 3.70 5.00
CA ARG A 53 -5.68 2.74 4.99
C ARG A 53 -5.94 1.68 6.06
N ALA A 54 -5.72 0.42 5.72
CA ALA A 54 -5.91 -0.68 6.68
C ALA A 54 -5.04 -0.49 7.93
N ASN A 55 -5.57 -0.85 9.08
CA ASN A 55 -4.79 -0.89 10.31
C ASN A 55 -3.81 -2.07 10.14
N ASN A 56 -2.52 -1.91 10.50
CA ASN A 56 -1.41 -2.89 10.38
C ASN A 56 -0.36 -2.65 9.27
N HIS A 57 -0.10 -1.39 8.87
CA HIS A 57 1.11 -1.11 8.09
C HIS A 57 2.30 -0.84 9.00
N ASN A 58 3.42 -1.52 8.71
CA ASN A 58 4.70 -1.28 9.39
C ASN A 58 5.48 -0.11 8.80
N LEU A 59 5.09 0.35 7.60
CA LEU A 59 5.77 1.41 6.86
C LEU A 59 4.89 2.66 6.77
N THR A 60 5.53 3.83 6.81
CA THR A 60 4.91 5.11 6.48
C THR A 60 4.73 5.25 4.97
N LYS A 61 3.81 6.12 4.53
CA LYS A 61 3.58 6.35 3.09
C LYS A 61 4.86 6.81 2.36
N LEU A 62 5.65 7.66 3.02
CA LEU A 62 6.92 8.15 2.49
C LEU A 62 7.94 7.03 2.32
N GLU A 63 8.04 6.12 3.30
CA GLU A 63 8.92 4.96 3.18
C GLU A 63 8.49 4.03 2.04
N GLU A 64 7.18 3.78 1.89
CA GLU A 64 6.65 3.00 0.77
C GLU A 64 6.99 3.66 -0.59
N GLU A 65 6.81 4.98 -0.71
CA GLU A 65 7.15 5.74 -1.92
C GLU A 65 8.65 5.66 -2.25
N VAL A 66 9.51 5.82 -1.25
CA VAL A 66 10.97 5.71 -1.42
C VAL A 66 11.37 4.31 -1.87
N LEU A 67 10.76 3.26 -1.32
CA LEU A 67 11.02 1.88 -1.73
C LEU A 67 10.56 1.61 -3.17
N ILE A 68 9.38 2.11 -3.56
CA ILE A 68 8.89 1.98 -4.94
C ILE A 68 9.86 2.66 -5.92
N GLN A 69 10.32 3.87 -5.58
CA GLN A 69 11.29 4.59 -6.40
C GLN A 69 12.62 3.84 -6.50
N LEU A 70 13.10 3.27 -5.39
CA LEU A 70 14.33 2.48 -5.36
C LEU A 70 14.23 1.25 -6.28
N VAL A 71 13.11 0.51 -6.20
CA VAL A 71 12.86 -0.65 -7.06
C VAL A 71 12.79 -0.24 -8.53
N SER A 72 12.09 0.85 -8.85
CA SER A 72 11.99 1.38 -10.22
C SER A 72 13.36 1.80 -10.77
N ASN A 73 14.19 2.44 -9.95
CA ASN A 73 15.55 2.81 -10.32
C ASN A 73 16.42 1.57 -10.57
N MET A 74 16.27 0.51 -9.76
CA MET A 74 16.97 -0.74 -9.95
C MET A 74 16.52 -1.46 -11.24
N GLN A 75 15.22 -1.50 -11.52
CA GLN A 75 14.69 -2.02 -12.79
C GLN A 75 15.35 -1.33 -13.98
N ALA A 76 15.32 0.01 -14.00
CA ALA A 76 15.88 0.79 -15.09
C ALA A 76 17.41 0.60 -15.22
N LYS A 77 18.12 0.52 -14.09
CA LYS A 77 19.58 0.37 -14.08
C LYS A 77 20.04 -1.00 -14.60
N TYR A 78 19.33 -2.06 -14.24
CA TYR A 78 19.74 -3.43 -14.57
C TYR A 78 18.93 -4.05 -15.72
N GLY A 79 17.98 -3.30 -16.29
CA GLY A 79 17.12 -3.77 -17.38
C GLY A 79 16.22 -4.93 -16.96
N ILE A 80 15.77 -4.96 -15.70
CA ILE A 80 14.90 -6.02 -15.17
C ILE A 80 13.52 -5.86 -15.79
N VAL A 81 13.05 -6.88 -16.50
CA VAL A 81 11.73 -6.89 -17.12
C VAL A 81 10.70 -7.39 -16.10
N ASP A 82 9.42 -7.04 -16.27
CA ASP A 82 8.37 -7.49 -15.36
C ASP A 82 8.28 -9.02 -15.24
N SER A 83 8.65 -9.75 -16.30
CA SER A 83 8.75 -11.21 -16.31
C SER A 83 9.80 -11.75 -15.34
N ASP A 84 10.82 -10.95 -15.00
CA ASP A 84 11.95 -11.37 -14.19
C ASP A 84 11.71 -11.22 -12.68
N PHE A 85 10.64 -10.54 -12.25
CA PHE A 85 10.28 -10.44 -10.83
C PHE A 85 10.01 -11.79 -10.17
N TYR A 86 9.63 -12.77 -10.98
CA TYR A 86 9.31 -14.11 -10.54
C TYR A 86 10.55 -15.02 -10.50
N ASN A 87 11.74 -14.53 -10.89
CA ASN A 87 12.99 -15.31 -10.88
C ASN A 87 13.63 -15.43 -9.48
N PHE A 88 12.95 -15.03 -8.41
CA PHE A 88 13.44 -15.09 -7.03
C PHE A 88 12.64 -16.08 -6.16
N ASP A 89 12.21 -17.18 -6.76
CA ASP A 89 11.61 -18.34 -6.08
C ASP A 89 12.60 -19.52 -6.00
N GLU A 90 12.17 -20.68 -5.52
CA GLU A 90 13.02 -21.88 -5.39
C GLU A 90 13.62 -22.34 -6.73
N THR A 91 12.89 -22.14 -7.84
CA THR A 91 13.34 -22.49 -9.21
C THR A 91 14.35 -21.47 -9.74
N GLY A 92 14.06 -20.18 -9.55
CA GLY A 92 14.96 -19.08 -9.91
C GLY A 92 16.26 -19.08 -9.10
N PHE A 93 16.21 -19.51 -7.82
CA PHE A 93 17.39 -19.75 -7.00
C PHE A 93 18.24 -20.91 -7.54
N MET A 94 17.62 -22.04 -7.90
CA MET A 94 18.33 -23.16 -8.53
C MET A 94 18.98 -22.75 -9.86
N MET A 95 18.30 -21.93 -10.67
CA MET A 95 18.86 -21.36 -11.91
C MET A 95 20.03 -20.40 -11.64
N GLY A 96 19.96 -19.61 -10.56
CA GLY A 96 21.02 -18.72 -10.11
C GLY A 96 22.30 -19.45 -9.67
N ILE A 97 22.17 -20.62 -9.02
CA ILE A 97 23.28 -21.51 -8.63
C ILE A 97 24.03 -22.10 -9.85
N ILE A 98 23.35 -22.25 -10.99
CA ILE A 98 23.95 -22.77 -12.23
C ILE A 98 24.80 -21.70 -12.93
N CYS A 99 24.49 -20.41 -12.78
CA CYS A 99 25.37 -19.31 -13.17
C CYS A 99 26.54 -19.17 -12.18
N LEU A 100 27.73 -18.79 -12.67
CA LEU A 100 29.07 -18.95 -12.06
C LEU A 100 29.34 -18.19 -10.72
N GLY A 101 28.35 -17.98 -9.86
CA GLY A 101 28.48 -17.33 -8.56
C GLY A 101 27.63 -18.03 -7.51
N ILE A 102 28.29 -18.74 -6.58
CA ILE A 102 27.62 -19.37 -5.43
C ILE A 102 27.06 -18.27 -4.52
N VAL A 103 25.75 -18.30 -4.27
CA VAL A 103 25.07 -17.44 -3.29
C VAL A 103 24.76 -18.26 -2.04
N VAL A 104 25.45 -17.96 -0.94
CA VAL A 104 25.24 -18.66 0.34
C VAL A 104 24.01 -18.11 1.06
N THR A 105 22.99 -18.95 1.23
CA THR A 105 21.78 -18.59 2.01
C THR A 105 21.90 -19.04 3.47
N SER A 106 21.12 -18.44 4.37
CA SER A 106 21.16 -18.74 5.80
C SER A 106 20.86 -20.21 6.14
N ALA A 107 20.13 -20.94 5.28
CA ALA A 107 19.86 -22.36 5.44
C ALA A 107 21.13 -23.23 5.28
N GLU A 108 22.07 -22.83 4.40
CA GLU A 108 23.33 -23.56 4.16
C GLU A 108 24.32 -23.46 5.32
N ARG A 109 24.12 -22.53 6.26
CA ARG A 109 24.96 -22.41 7.47
C ARG A 109 24.62 -23.44 8.55
N ASN A 110 23.41 -24.01 8.54
CA ASN A 110 22.94 -24.87 9.64
C ASN A 110 23.51 -26.29 9.62
N GLY A 111 24.22 -26.70 8.56
CA GLY A 111 24.78 -28.06 8.42
C GLY A 111 26.29 -28.20 8.63
N ARG A 112 27.04 -27.10 8.73
CA ARG A 112 28.51 -27.13 8.90
C ARG A 112 28.91 -26.53 10.24
N SER A 113 29.00 -27.37 11.27
CA SER A 113 29.81 -27.05 12.45
C SER A 113 31.25 -26.79 11.98
N LYS A 114 31.83 -25.64 12.34
CA LYS A 114 33.22 -25.31 11.98
C LYS A 114 34.16 -26.35 12.60
N ALA A 115 34.81 -27.17 11.78
CA ALA A 115 35.94 -27.97 12.23
C ALA A 115 37.11 -27.01 12.51
N ILE A 116 37.50 -26.91 13.78
CA ILE A 116 38.70 -26.19 14.20
C ILE A 116 39.90 -27.03 13.76
N GLN A 117 40.70 -26.51 12.83
CA GLN A 117 41.96 -27.13 12.41
C GLN A 117 42.90 -27.21 13.63
N PRO A 118 43.47 -28.38 13.97
CA PRO A 118 44.50 -28.45 15.00
C PRO A 118 45.77 -27.78 14.45
N GLY A 119 46.27 -26.79 15.18
CA GLY A 119 47.57 -26.18 14.89
C GLY A 119 48.70 -27.14 15.24
N ASN A 120 49.79 -27.06 14.48
CA ASN A 120 51.09 -27.59 14.89
C ASN A 120 51.69 -26.73 16.00
#